data_AF-A0A351EHF5-F1
#
_entry.id   AF-A0A351EHF5-F1
#
_cell.length_a   1.000
_cell.length_b   1.000
_cell.length_c   1.000
_cell.angle_alpha   90.00
_cell.angle_beta   90.00
_cell.angle_gamma   90.00
#
_symmetry.space_group_name_H-M   'P 1'
#
loop_
_entity.id
_entity.type
_entity.pdbx_description
1 polymer ?
#
loop_
_entity_poly.entity_id
_entity_poly.type
_entity_poly.pdbx_seq_one_letter_code
_entity_poly.pdbx_strand_id
1 'polypeptide(L)'
;MLKPESAETFMQEYSEPNSHWFESLAEHLREAYLRYSFARNSAEEVEQVIGDLDLRPGDRVLDVGCGPGRHALELGRRGIRCIGVDISEEFVKLAAAQAQEQGLEELVSFKREDARALNFDSEFDGVISLCEGAFGLQGGPARADLLNLDNDCRILQGMAQALKPGRSLLVAGFSAYFQIANASDDGSEFDSGTATRHETTQILDPDEQPLDVELWTTCFTAREFWLMAKLAGLDP
;
A
#
# COMPACT_ATOMS: atom_id res chain seq x y z
N MET A 1 27.94 -9.02 3.71
CA MET A 1 28.65 -7.97 2.95
C MET A 1 28.75 -8.45 1.50
N LEU A 2 27.80 -8.06 0.65
CA LEU A 2 27.77 -8.46 -0.77
C LEU A 2 28.98 -7.86 -1.51
N LYS A 3 29.54 -8.60 -2.47
CA LYS A 3 30.71 -8.18 -3.25
C LYS A 3 30.36 -7.01 -4.18
N PRO A 4 31.26 -6.04 -4.38
CA PRO A 4 30.98 -4.80 -5.10
C PRO A 4 30.58 -4.98 -6.58
N GLU A 5 31.06 -6.03 -7.26
CA GLU A 5 30.80 -6.25 -8.70
C GLU A 5 29.37 -6.74 -9.00
N SER A 6 28.65 -7.35 -8.05
CA SER A 6 27.27 -7.82 -8.27
C SER A 6 26.23 -6.70 -8.12
N ALA A 7 26.57 -5.61 -7.44
CA ALA A 7 25.66 -4.48 -7.23
C ALA A 7 25.54 -3.59 -8.49
N GLU A 8 26.62 -3.43 -9.26
CA GLU A 8 26.63 -2.59 -10.47
C GLU A 8 25.84 -3.20 -11.64
N THR A 9 25.88 -4.52 -11.80
CA THR A 9 25.06 -5.22 -12.81
C THR A 9 23.59 -5.22 -12.44
N PHE A 10 23.26 -5.36 -11.14
CA PHE A 10 21.89 -5.29 -10.62
C PHE A 10 21.25 -3.90 -10.80
N MET A 11 22.05 -2.82 -10.69
CA MET A 11 21.56 -1.45 -10.85
C MET A 11 21.24 -1.07 -12.30
N GLN A 12 21.80 -1.77 -13.30
CA GLN A 12 21.53 -1.48 -14.71
C GLN A 12 20.17 -2.00 -15.19
N GLU A 13 19.70 -3.14 -14.68
CA GLU A 13 18.42 -3.75 -15.10
C GLU A 13 17.18 -3.01 -14.57
N TYR A 14 17.29 -2.23 -13.50
CA TYR A 14 16.18 -1.47 -12.88
C TYR A 14 16.16 0.03 -13.25
N SER A 15 16.85 0.41 -14.32
CA SER A 15 17.00 1.82 -14.74
C SER A 15 16.06 2.28 -15.87
N GLU A 16 14.95 1.58 -16.10
CA GLU A 16 13.87 2.07 -16.97
C GLU A 16 13.07 3.16 -16.22
N PRO A 17 13.05 4.43 -16.67
CA PRO A 17 12.50 5.56 -15.90
C PRO A 17 10.98 5.53 -15.66
N ASN A 18 10.26 4.54 -16.22
CA ASN A 18 8.80 4.53 -16.30
C ASN A 18 8.13 3.21 -15.84
N SER A 19 8.85 2.23 -15.29
CA SER A 19 8.25 0.99 -14.79
C SER A 19 8.39 0.88 -13.28
N HIS A 20 7.26 0.87 -12.55
CA HIS A 20 7.26 0.57 -11.11
C HIS A 20 7.41 -0.94 -10.93
N TRP A 21 8.32 -1.40 -10.06
CA TRP A 21 8.60 -2.83 -9.86
C TRP A 21 7.34 -3.66 -9.50
N PHE A 22 6.36 -3.03 -8.86
CA PHE A 22 5.08 -3.65 -8.50
C PHE A 22 4.18 -3.94 -9.71
N GLU A 23 4.32 -3.22 -10.83
CA GLU A 23 3.48 -3.45 -12.02
C GLU A 23 3.74 -4.83 -12.62
N SER A 24 5.00 -5.22 -12.79
CA SER A 24 5.35 -6.56 -13.29
C SER A 24 4.88 -7.66 -12.36
N LEU A 25 4.90 -7.42 -11.05
CA LEU A 25 4.39 -8.36 -10.06
C LEU A 25 2.85 -8.53 -10.18
N ALA A 26 2.12 -7.42 -10.28
CA ALA A 26 0.67 -7.45 -10.39
C ALA A 26 0.18 -8.06 -11.72
N GLU A 27 0.89 -7.80 -12.83
CA GLU A 27 0.61 -8.40 -14.15
C GLU A 27 0.78 -9.93 -14.14
N HIS A 28 1.72 -10.45 -13.36
CA HIS A 28 1.94 -11.89 -13.16
C HIS A 28 0.86 -12.49 -12.24
N LEU A 29 0.54 -11.80 -11.15
CA LEU A 29 -0.44 -12.26 -10.16
C LEU A 29 -1.88 -12.31 -10.68
N ARG A 30 -2.34 -11.28 -11.40
CA ARG A 30 -3.74 -11.15 -11.88
C ARG A 30 -4.76 -11.56 -10.80
N GLU A 31 -5.73 -12.41 -11.15
CA GLU A 31 -6.76 -12.95 -10.25
C GLU A 31 -6.19 -13.87 -9.16
N ALA A 32 -4.97 -14.42 -9.33
CA ALA A 32 -4.34 -15.25 -8.31
C ALA A 32 -4.02 -14.46 -7.04
N TYR A 33 -3.89 -13.13 -7.11
CA TYR A 33 -3.79 -12.26 -5.92
C TYR A 33 -4.98 -12.47 -4.96
N LEU A 34 -6.18 -12.71 -5.47
CA LEU A 34 -7.37 -12.99 -4.64
C LEU A 34 -7.25 -14.33 -3.87
N ARG A 35 -6.35 -15.23 -4.31
CA ARG A 35 -6.06 -16.52 -3.66
C ARG A 35 -5.04 -16.37 -2.52
N TYR A 36 -4.13 -15.40 -2.62
CA TYR A 36 -3.17 -15.05 -1.56
C TYR A 36 -3.88 -14.20 -0.49
N SER A 37 -4.63 -14.89 0.37
CA SER A 37 -5.64 -14.27 1.21
C SER A 37 -5.09 -13.41 2.36
N PHE A 38 -4.93 -12.11 2.09
CA PHE A 38 -5.37 -11.04 3.00
C PHE A 38 -6.88 -10.73 2.81
N ALA A 39 -7.56 -11.46 1.92
CA ALA A 39 -8.98 -11.30 1.55
C ALA A 39 -10.00 -11.88 2.56
N ARG A 40 -9.57 -12.40 3.70
CA ARG A 40 -10.47 -12.80 4.79
C ARG A 40 -10.67 -11.61 5.72
N ASN A 41 -11.94 -11.31 6.07
CA ASN A 41 -12.37 -10.27 7.01
C ASN A 41 -12.57 -8.82 6.53
N SER A 42 -12.67 -8.53 5.22
CA SER A 42 -12.94 -7.15 4.74
C SER A 42 -14.17 -6.48 5.39
N ALA A 43 -15.23 -7.24 5.72
CA ALA A 43 -16.41 -6.66 6.38
C ALA A 43 -16.12 -6.18 7.81
N GLU A 44 -15.42 -6.99 8.62
CA GLU A 44 -15.08 -6.62 10.00
C GLU A 44 -14.06 -5.48 10.04
N GLU A 45 -13.05 -5.51 9.15
CA GLU A 45 -12.07 -4.45 9.04
C GLU A 45 -12.70 -3.13 8.60
N VAL A 46 -13.59 -3.15 7.59
CA VAL A 46 -14.31 -1.94 7.18
C VAL A 46 -15.26 -1.44 8.27
N GLU A 47 -15.85 -2.32 9.08
CA GLU A 47 -16.66 -1.90 10.23
C GLU A 47 -15.81 -1.12 11.24
N GLN A 48 -14.60 -1.58 11.52
CA GLN A 48 -13.65 -0.88 12.39
C GLN A 48 -13.25 0.47 11.79
N VAL A 49 -12.90 0.50 10.49
CA VAL A 49 -12.56 1.73 9.76
C VAL A 49 -13.69 2.76 9.87
N ILE A 50 -14.95 2.34 9.72
CA ILE A 50 -16.10 3.25 9.81
C ILE A 50 -16.25 3.82 11.22
N GLY A 51 -16.06 2.99 12.24
CA GLY A 51 -16.09 3.42 13.65
C GLY A 51 -14.97 4.40 13.98
N ASP A 52 -13.73 4.06 13.62
CA ASP A 52 -12.53 4.84 13.93
C ASP A 52 -12.51 6.20 13.20
N LEU A 53 -13.08 6.26 11.99
CA LEU A 53 -13.15 7.48 11.20
C LEU A 53 -14.47 8.25 11.36
N ASP A 54 -15.42 7.79 12.18
CA ASP A 54 -16.81 8.31 12.26
C ASP A 54 -17.39 8.57 10.86
N LEU A 55 -17.38 7.54 10.02
CA LEU A 55 -17.91 7.61 8.65
C LEU A 55 -19.40 7.31 8.62
N ARG A 56 -20.09 7.95 7.68
CA ARG A 56 -21.54 7.82 7.49
C ARG A 56 -21.87 7.61 6.01
N PRO A 57 -23.01 6.97 5.69
CA PRO A 57 -23.47 6.89 4.31
C PRO A 57 -23.51 8.27 3.66
N GLY A 58 -22.94 8.40 2.48
CA GLY A 58 -22.77 9.65 1.74
C GLY A 58 -21.39 10.31 1.89
N ASP A 59 -20.62 9.98 2.92
CA ASP A 59 -19.24 10.45 3.09
C ASP A 59 -18.34 9.95 1.95
N ARG A 60 -17.26 10.69 1.68
CA ARG A 60 -16.28 10.37 0.64
C ARG A 60 -14.99 9.85 1.27
N VAL A 61 -14.52 8.69 0.83
CA VAL A 61 -13.28 8.07 1.28
C VAL A 61 -12.29 7.92 0.12
N LEU A 62 -11.01 8.13 0.41
CA LEU A 62 -9.89 7.76 -0.47
C LEU A 62 -9.23 6.49 0.07
N ASP A 63 -9.10 5.48 -0.77
CA ASP A 63 -8.42 4.21 -0.49
C ASP A 63 -7.11 4.14 -1.28
N VAL A 64 -5.98 4.36 -0.61
CA VAL A 64 -4.64 4.48 -1.21
C VAL A 64 -3.95 3.12 -1.22
N GLY A 65 -3.56 2.66 -2.42
CA GLY A 65 -3.09 1.30 -2.65
C GLY A 65 -4.23 0.30 -2.52
N CYS A 66 -5.35 0.58 -3.19
CA CYS A 66 -6.60 -0.17 -3.01
C CYS A 66 -6.55 -1.62 -3.53
N GLY A 67 -5.55 -1.96 -4.34
CA GLY A 67 -5.44 -3.24 -5.04
C GLY A 67 -6.74 -3.57 -5.79
N PRO A 68 -7.29 -4.80 -5.65
CA PRO A 68 -8.54 -5.20 -6.29
C PRO A 68 -9.80 -4.57 -5.66
N GLY A 69 -9.66 -3.56 -4.79
CA GLY A 69 -10.77 -2.75 -4.27
C GLY A 69 -11.54 -3.34 -3.11
N ARG A 70 -10.93 -4.24 -2.31
CA ARG A 70 -11.66 -4.99 -1.27
C ARG A 70 -12.34 -4.10 -0.23
N HIS A 71 -11.69 -3.01 0.20
CA HIS A 71 -12.25 -2.06 1.16
C HIS A 71 -13.19 -1.09 0.46
N ALA A 72 -12.77 -0.52 -0.67
CA ALA A 72 -13.59 0.40 -1.47
C ALA A 72 -14.96 -0.18 -1.83
N LEU A 73 -15.03 -1.42 -2.29
CA LEU A 73 -16.30 -2.11 -2.61
C LEU A 73 -17.18 -2.29 -1.38
N GLU A 74 -16.60 -2.68 -0.25
CA GLU A 74 -17.31 -2.94 1.00
C GLU A 74 -17.79 -1.65 1.69
N LEU A 75 -17.05 -0.54 1.54
CA LEU A 75 -17.50 0.81 1.87
C LEU A 75 -18.70 1.22 0.99
N GLY A 76 -18.62 0.94 -0.31
CA GLY A 76 -19.70 1.14 -1.26
C GLY A 76 -21.00 0.43 -0.87
N ARG A 77 -20.92 -0.84 -0.44
CA ARG A 77 -22.07 -1.61 0.05
C ARG A 77 -22.75 -0.97 1.27
N ARG A 78 -22.01 -0.19 2.07
CA ARG A 78 -22.52 0.58 3.21
C ARG A 78 -22.96 2.00 2.84
N GLY A 79 -22.97 2.35 1.55
CA GLY A 79 -23.41 3.66 1.06
C GLY A 79 -22.38 4.78 1.21
N ILE A 80 -21.13 4.45 1.52
CA ILE A 80 -20.01 5.40 1.55
C ILE A 80 -19.42 5.47 0.15
N ARG A 81 -19.17 6.69 -0.35
CA ARG A 81 -18.54 6.90 -1.65
C ARG A 81 -17.04 6.67 -1.52
N CYS A 82 -16.44 5.91 -2.43
CA CYS A 82 -15.01 5.62 -2.36
C CYS A 82 -14.31 5.86 -3.70
N ILE A 83 -13.12 6.45 -3.64
CA ILE A 83 -12.17 6.47 -4.76
C ILE A 83 -10.99 5.61 -4.33
N GLY A 84 -10.76 4.51 -5.05
CA GLY A 84 -9.55 3.70 -4.89
C GLY A 84 -8.47 4.14 -5.87
N VAL A 85 -7.24 4.24 -5.38
CA VAL A 85 -6.06 4.52 -6.22
C VAL A 85 -5.04 3.41 -6.06
N ASP A 86 -4.49 2.93 -7.18
CA ASP A 86 -3.43 1.91 -7.17
C ASP A 86 -2.50 2.12 -8.37
N ILE A 87 -1.24 1.71 -8.26
CA ILE A 87 -0.28 1.80 -9.35
C ILE A 87 -0.55 0.75 -10.43
N SER A 88 -1.14 -0.39 -10.05
CA SER A 88 -1.43 -1.52 -10.92
C SER A 88 -2.69 -1.28 -11.77
N GLU A 89 -2.51 -1.16 -13.08
CA GLU A 89 -3.62 -1.05 -14.01
C GLU A 89 -4.54 -2.28 -13.99
N GLU A 90 -3.95 -3.47 -13.83
CA GLU A 90 -4.70 -4.72 -13.81
C GLU A 90 -5.59 -4.82 -12.56
N PHE A 91 -5.09 -4.40 -11.40
CA PHE A 91 -5.91 -4.35 -10.18
C PHE A 91 -7.02 -3.32 -10.28
N VAL A 92 -6.74 -2.14 -10.85
CA VAL A 92 -7.76 -1.11 -11.10
C VAL A 92 -8.86 -1.65 -12.04
N LYS A 93 -8.51 -2.36 -13.11
CA LYS A 93 -9.48 -2.98 -14.02
C LYS A 93 -10.33 -4.04 -13.31
N LEU A 94 -9.71 -4.91 -12.52
CA LEU A 94 -10.41 -5.94 -11.75
C LEU A 94 -11.38 -5.31 -10.74
N ALA A 95 -10.93 -4.30 -9.99
CA ALA A 95 -11.74 -3.58 -9.01
C ALA A 95 -12.95 -2.89 -9.67
N ALA A 96 -12.74 -2.22 -10.82
CA ALA A 96 -13.80 -1.57 -11.57
C ALA A 96 -14.82 -2.57 -12.13
N ALA A 97 -14.38 -3.71 -12.66
CA ALA A 97 -15.27 -4.77 -13.11
C ALA A 97 -16.12 -5.32 -11.95
N GLN A 98 -15.52 -5.56 -10.79
CA GLN A 98 -16.25 -6.02 -9.59
C GLN A 98 -17.26 -4.99 -9.09
N ALA A 99 -16.94 -3.69 -9.15
CA ALA A 99 -17.91 -2.64 -8.80
C ALA A 99 -19.13 -2.69 -9.73
N GLN A 100 -18.90 -2.82 -11.03
CA GLN A 100 -19.99 -2.91 -12.02
C GLN A 100 -20.83 -4.18 -11.85
N GLU A 101 -20.21 -5.34 -11.63
CA GLU A 101 -20.92 -6.60 -11.39
C GLU A 101 -21.82 -6.55 -10.16
N GLN A 102 -21.46 -5.71 -9.18
CA GLN A 102 -22.21 -5.54 -7.93
C GLN A 102 -23.16 -4.34 -7.94
N GLY A 103 -23.22 -3.56 -9.02
CA GLY A 103 -24.06 -2.36 -9.11
C GLY A 103 -23.60 -1.21 -8.21
N LEU A 104 -22.28 -1.12 -7.95
CA LEU A 104 -21.66 -0.14 -7.05
C LEU A 104 -20.96 1.01 -7.80
N GLU A 105 -21.02 1.05 -9.13
CA GLU A 105 -20.31 2.02 -9.98
C GLU A 105 -20.68 3.49 -9.73
N GLU A 106 -21.84 3.76 -9.12
CA GLU A 106 -22.27 5.10 -8.72
C GLU A 106 -21.68 5.55 -7.36
N LEU A 107 -21.16 4.61 -6.57
CA LEU A 107 -20.59 4.86 -5.25
C LEU A 107 -19.07 4.70 -5.24
N VAL A 108 -18.54 3.77 -6.03
CA VAL A 108 -17.12 3.41 -6.00
C VAL A 108 -16.51 3.56 -7.38
N SER A 109 -15.34 4.21 -7.43
CA SER A 109 -14.55 4.37 -8.64
C SER A 109 -13.07 4.10 -8.37
N PHE A 110 -12.32 3.72 -9.40
CA PHE A 110 -10.91 3.36 -9.29
C PHE A 110 -10.07 4.11 -10.30
N LYS A 111 -8.84 4.48 -9.93
CA LYS A 111 -7.90 5.19 -10.80
C LYS A 111 -6.50 4.58 -10.68
N ARG A 112 -5.83 4.46 -11.83
CA ARG A 112 -4.40 4.17 -11.86
C ARG A 112 -3.63 5.45 -11.51
N GLU A 113 -3.00 5.48 -10.35
CA GLU A 113 -2.29 6.65 -9.85
C GLU A 113 -1.17 6.21 -8.90
N ASP A 114 -0.04 6.92 -8.97
CA ASP A 114 1.07 6.71 -8.04
C ASP A 114 0.76 7.42 -6.71
N ALA A 115 0.74 6.66 -5.62
CA ALA A 115 0.46 7.18 -4.28
C ALA A 115 1.45 8.28 -3.84
N ARG A 116 2.64 8.38 -4.45
CA ARG A 116 3.62 9.44 -4.18
C ARG A 116 3.24 10.78 -4.81
N ALA A 117 2.30 10.77 -5.74
CA ALA A 117 1.88 11.92 -6.55
C ALA A 117 0.40 12.24 -6.40
N LEU A 118 -0.23 11.81 -5.29
CA LEU A 118 -1.64 12.10 -4.98
C LEU A 118 -1.91 13.59 -5.09
N ASN A 119 -2.87 13.96 -5.93
CA ASN A 119 -3.20 15.36 -6.20
C ASN A 119 -4.67 15.67 -5.89
N PHE A 120 -5.04 15.48 -4.63
CA PHE A 120 -6.35 15.82 -4.07
C PHE A 120 -6.20 16.93 -3.03
N ASP A 121 -7.21 17.78 -2.88
CA ASP A 121 -7.18 18.89 -1.92
C ASP A 121 -8.49 18.96 -1.11
N SER A 122 -8.42 18.54 0.16
CA SER A 122 -9.52 18.65 1.12
C SER A 122 -10.85 18.06 0.61
N GLU A 123 -10.81 16.92 -0.07
CA GLU A 123 -11.96 16.32 -0.75
C GLU A 123 -12.66 15.22 0.04
N PHE A 124 -11.95 14.58 0.97
CA PHE A 124 -12.39 13.34 1.60
C PHE A 124 -12.70 13.50 3.10
N ASP A 125 -13.73 12.79 3.53
CA ASP A 125 -14.17 12.65 4.91
C ASP A 125 -13.40 11.55 5.65
N GLY A 126 -12.64 10.72 4.94
CA GLY A 126 -11.69 9.77 5.50
C GLY A 126 -10.68 9.34 4.44
N VAL A 127 -9.46 9.01 4.85
CA VAL A 127 -8.44 8.47 3.97
C VAL A 127 -7.87 7.22 4.61
N ILE A 128 -7.73 6.15 3.83
CA ILE A 128 -7.19 4.87 4.30
C ILE A 128 -6.03 4.40 3.43
N SER A 129 -5.06 3.74 4.04
CA SER A 129 -4.03 2.94 3.38
C SER A 129 -3.77 1.73 4.26
N LEU A 130 -4.31 0.57 3.87
CA LEU A 130 -4.38 -0.63 4.71
C LEU A 130 -3.83 -1.84 3.97
N CYS A 131 -3.28 -2.80 4.71
CA CYS A 131 -2.80 -4.10 4.21
C CYS A 131 -1.97 -4.02 2.92
N GLU A 132 -0.72 -3.57 3.04
CA GLU A 132 0.21 -3.48 1.91
C GLU A 132 -0.23 -2.48 0.80
N GLY A 133 -1.14 -1.54 1.15
CA GLY A 133 -1.64 -0.49 0.26
C GLY A 133 -0.63 0.63 -0.01
N ALA A 134 0.47 0.30 -0.68
CA ALA A 134 1.57 1.19 -1.09
C ALA A 134 2.47 1.74 0.05
N PHE A 135 1.93 2.02 1.25
CA PHE A 135 2.72 2.51 2.38
C PHE A 135 3.67 1.42 2.93
N GLY A 136 4.96 1.72 2.99
CA GLY A 136 6.03 0.82 3.41
C GLY A 136 6.56 -0.10 2.30
N LEU A 137 6.05 -0.01 1.07
CA LEU A 137 6.50 -0.83 -0.07
C LEU A 137 7.33 -0.03 -1.09
N GLN A 138 7.56 1.25 -0.83
CA GLN A 138 8.25 2.13 -1.78
C GLN A 138 9.77 2.01 -1.74
N GLY A 139 10.26 1.02 -1.01
CA GLY A 139 11.61 0.96 -0.52
C GLY A 139 12.48 -0.10 -1.12
N GLY A 140 12.41 -0.24 -2.45
CA GLY A 140 13.14 -1.23 -3.23
C GLY A 140 14.66 -1.25 -2.99
N PRO A 141 15.41 -2.13 -3.68
CA PRO A 141 16.84 -2.38 -3.41
C PRO A 141 17.75 -1.15 -3.64
N ALA A 142 17.22 -0.10 -4.26
CA ALA A 142 17.91 1.14 -4.59
C ALA A 142 17.98 2.07 -3.36
N ARG A 143 19.06 1.91 -2.58
CA ARG A 143 19.52 2.75 -1.46
C ARG A 143 19.82 4.23 -1.83
N ALA A 144 18.97 4.89 -2.61
CA ALA A 144 19.06 6.34 -2.84
C ALA A 144 18.60 7.14 -1.60
N ASP A 145 17.63 6.59 -0.86
CA ASP A 145 17.21 7.04 0.46
C ASP A 145 17.80 6.09 1.52
N LEU A 146 18.59 6.64 2.45
CA LEU A 146 19.25 5.88 3.50
C LEU A 146 18.28 5.37 4.58
N LEU A 147 17.17 6.07 4.79
CA LEU A 147 16.18 5.72 5.81
C LEU A 147 14.96 5.02 5.22
N ASN A 148 14.79 5.09 3.91
CA ASN A 148 13.69 4.47 3.20
C ASN A 148 12.31 5.01 3.62
N LEU A 149 12.24 6.32 3.88
CA LEU A 149 11.08 7.04 4.42
C LEU A 149 10.60 8.16 3.52
N ASP A 150 11.39 8.64 2.56
CA ASP A 150 11.04 9.82 1.76
C ASP A 150 9.75 9.60 0.97
N ASN A 151 9.59 8.42 0.36
CA ASN A 151 8.40 8.09 -0.39
C ASN A 151 7.18 7.88 0.53
N ASP A 152 7.36 7.23 1.68
CA ASP A 152 6.28 7.04 2.65
C ASP A 152 5.84 8.38 3.27
N CYS A 153 6.78 9.30 3.51
CA CYS A 153 6.48 10.66 3.92
C CYS A 153 5.66 11.40 2.86
N ARG A 154 6.01 11.27 1.57
CA ARG A 154 5.23 11.87 0.47
C ARG A 154 3.83 11.30 0.39
N ILE A 155 3.67 9.98 0.52
CA ILE A 155 2.35 9.33 0.54
C ILE A 155 1.52 9.89 1.71
N LEU A 156 2.07 9.91 2.93
CA LEU A 156 1.34 10.41 4.10
C LEU A 156 0.98 11.90 3.98
N GLN A 157 1.86 12.71 3.38
CA GLN A 157 1.58 14.11 3.06
C GLN A 157 0.44 14.25 2.05
N GLY A 158 0.44 13.45 0.98
CA GLY A 158 -0.65 13.43 0.00
C GLY A 158 -1.98 13.00 0.62
N MET A 159 -1.96 11.98 1.48
CA MET A 159 -3.14 11.56 2.24
C MET A 159 -3.65 12.67 3.16
N ALA A 160 -2.76 13.37 3.86
CA ALA A 160 -3.12 14.49 4.72
C ALA A 160 -3.70 15.67 3.93
N GLN A 161 -3.15 15.98 2.75
CA GLN A 161 -3.65 17.04 1.87
C GLN A 161 -5.04 16.71 1.30
N ALA A 162 -5.30 15.45 0.98
CA ALA A 162 -6.58 14.98 0.47
C ALA A 162 -7.72 15.09 1.52
N LEU A 163 -7.36 15.07 2.80
CA LEU A 163 -8.29 15.00 3.93
C LEU A 163 -8.92 16.36 4.24
N LYS A 164 -10.24 16.41 4.43
CA LYS A 164 -10.93 17.62 4.90
C LYS A 164 -10.47 18.02 6.31
N PRO A 165 -10.46 19.32 6.64
CA PRO A 165 -10.16 19.77 8.00
C PRO A 165 -11.05 19.12 9.06
N GLY A 166 -10.43 18.62 10.14
CA GLY A 166 -11.14 18.00 11.27
C GLY A 166 -11.60 16.56 11.02
N ARG A 167 -11.21 15.95 9.89
CA ARG A 167 -11.39 14.53 9.62
C ARG A 167 -10.09 13.77 9.91
N SER A 168 -10.19 12.45 9.92
CA SER A 168 -9.10 11.54 10.29
C SER A 168 -8.71 10.64 9.12
N LEU A 169 -7.49 10.10 9.18
CA LEU A 169 -7.02 9.05 8.28
C LEU A 169 -6.54 7.83 9.07
N LEU A 170 -6.54 6.67 8.43
CA LEU A 170 -5.96 5.44 8.96
C LEU A 170 -4.86 4.94 8.02
N VAL A 171 -3.70 4.66 8.59
CA VAL A 171 -2.57 4.08 7.86
C VAL A 171 -2.05 2.88 8.64
N ALA A 172 -1.86 1.77 7.95
CA ALA A 172 -1.22 0.58 8.48
C ALA A 172 0.23 0.49 8.00
N GLY A 173 1.12 -0.05 8.83
CA GLY A 173 2.46 -0.40 8.41
C GLY A 173 3.06 -1.49 9.28
N PHE A 174 4.16 -2.06 8.80
CA PHE A 174 4.81 -3.19 9.44
C PHE A 174 5.57 -2.76 10.70
N SER A 175 5.46 -3.54 11.78
CA SER A 175 6.08 -3.19 13.06
C SER A 175 7.56 -3.60 13.08
N ALA A 176 8.47 -2.63 13.19
CA ALA A 176 9.89 -2.90 13.36
C ALA A 176 10.17 -3.65 14.67
N TYR A 177 9.42 -3.39 15.74
CA TYR A 177 9.55 -4.13 17.01
C TYR A 177 9.18 -5.60 16.85
N PHE A 178 8.15 -5.90 16.07
CA PHE A 178 7.77 -7.28 15.79
C PHE A 178 8.87 -7.99 15.00
N GLN A 179 9.44 -7.34 13.99
CA GLN A 179 10.55 -7.92 13.21
C GLN A 179 11.76 -8.21 14.10
N ILE A 180 12.17 -7.27 14.95
CA ILE A 180 13.29 -7.45 15.87
C ILE A 180 13.03 -8.60 16.86
N ALA A 181 11.81 -8.67 17.42
CA ALA A 181 11.47 -9.69 18.41
C ALA A 181 11.36 -11.11 17.84
N ASN A 182 11.15 -11.24 16.53
CA ASN A 182 10.97 -12.53 15.84
C ASN A 182 12.06 -12.81 14.80
N ALA A 183 13.14 -12.02 14.78
CA ALA A 183 14.26 -12.25 13.88
C ALA A 183 14.93 -13.59 14.20
N SER A 184 15.18 -14.40 13.16
CA SER A 184 16.04 -15.58 13.25
C SER A 184 17.51 -15.17 13.45
N ASP A 185 18.27 -16.01 14.15
CA ASP A 185 19.70 -15.81 14.45
C ASP A 185 20.61 -15.76 13.21
N ASP A 186 20.10 -16.02 12.00
CA ASP A 186 20.86 -16.03 10.75
C ASP A 186 20.99 -14.64 10.08
N GLY A 187 20.25 -13.63 10.56
CA GLY A 187 20.43 -12.22 10.19
C GLY A 187 20.17 -11.92 8.71
N SER A 188 19.47 -12.79 7.98
CA SER A 188 19.37 -12.72 6.51
C SER A 188 18.13 -12.02 5.94
N GLU A 189 17.19 -11.51 6.76
CA GLU A 189 15.93 -10.95 6.24
C GLU A 189 15.55 -9.55 6.75
N PHE A 190 16.20 -8.99 7.78
CA PHE A 190 15.83 -7.67 8.32
C PHE A 190 17.05 -6.79 8.65
N ASP A 191 17.17 -5.64 7.97
CA ASP A 191 18.17 -4.61 8.26
C ASP A 191 17.65 -3.68 9.36
N SER A 192 18.12 -3.90 10.59
CA SER A 192 17.75 -3.07 11.75
C SER A 192 18.25 -1.61 11.67
N GLY A 193 19.22 -1.30 10.81
CA GLY A 193 19.73 0.06 10.63
C GLY A 193 18.81 0.93 9.78
N THR A 194 18.15 0.32 8.79
CA THR A 194 17.19 0.98 7.90
C THR A 194 15.75 0.53 8.15
N ALA A 195 15.54 -0.29 9.19
CA ALA A 195 14.29 -0.97 9.50
C ALA A 195 13.61 -1.61 8.28
N THR A 196 14.39 -2.21 7.37
CA THR A 196 13.90 -2.77 6.11
C THR A 196 13.94 -4.29 6.14
N ARG A 197 12.81 -4.93 5.84
CA ARG A 197 12.72 -6.38 5.63
C ARG A 197 12.94 -6.70 4.16
N HIS A 198 13.80 -7.66 3.86
CA HIS A 198 14.01 -8.24 2.53
C HIS A 198 13.58 -9.69 2.57
N GLU A 199 12.68 -10.07 1.68
CA GLU A 199 12.24 -11.46 1.53
C GLU A 199 12.26 -11.89 0.07
N THR A 200 12.55 -13.17 -0.15
CA THR A 200 12.37 -13.82 -1.44
C THR A 200 11.18 -14.76 -1.34
N THR A 201 10.18 -14.55 -2.19
CA THR A 201 8.96 -15.37 -2.19
C THR A 201 8.66 -15.84 -3.60
N GLN A 202 7.96 -16.97 -3.70
CA GLN A 202 7.52 -17.51 -4.97
C GLN A 202 6.01 -17.29 -5.11
N ILE A 203 5.64 -16.64 -6.19
CA ILE A 203 4.29 -16.21 -6.48
C ILE A 203 3.79 -16.94 -7.71
N LEU A 204 2.61 -17.54 -7.62
CA LEU A 204 1.98 -18.31 -8.68
C LEU A 204 0.98 -17.43 -9.42
N ASP A 205 1.00 -17.51 -10.75
CA ASP A 205 -0.04 -16.94 -11.60
C ASP A 205 -1.35 -17.78 -11.57
N PRO A 206 -2.43 -17.38 -12.26
CA PRO A 206 -3.66 -18.15 -12.33
C PRO A 206 -3.52 -19.57 -12.89
N ASP A 207 -2.49 -19.81 -13.73
CA ASP A 207 -2.15 -21.06 -14.40
C ASP A 207 -1.09 -21.89 -13.62
N GLU A 208 -0.89 -21.55 -12.33
CA GLU A 208 0.03 -22.18 -11.38
C GLU A 208 1.52 -22.10 -11.79
N GLN A 209 1.89 -21.14 -12.65
CA GLN A 209 3.29 -20.91 -13.01
C GLN A 209 4.00 -20.04 -11.96
N PRO A 210 5.18 -20.49 -11.45
CA PRO A 210 5.91 -19.74 -10.44
C PRO A 210 6.72 -18.58 -11.02
N LEU A 211 6.75 -17.48 -10.27
CA LEU A 211 7.69 -16.37 -10.41
C LEU A 211 8.34 -16.13 -9.05
N ASP A 212 9.67 -16.17 -9.01
CA ASP A 212 10.42 -15.78 -7.82
C ASP A 212 10.55 -14.26 -7.79
N VAL A 213 10.21 -13.67 -6.65
CA VAL A 213 10.12 -12.22 -6.45
C VAL A 213 10.85 -11.84 -5.19
N GLU A 214 11.66 -10.78 -5.29
CA GLU A 214 12.25 -10.12 -4.13
C GLU A 214 11.38 -8.94 -3.70
N LEU A 215 11.09 -8.86 -2.41
CA LEU A 215 10.27 -7.82 -1.81
C LEU A 215 11.07 -7.09 -0.73
N TRP A 216 10.93 -5.76 -0.71
CA TRP A 216 11.50 -4.90 0.31
C TRP A 216 10.39 -4.12 1.00
N THR A 217 10.33 -4.26 2.32
CA THR A 217 9.27 -3.70 3.14
C THR A 217 9.88 -2.84 4.24
N THR A 218 9.61 -1.55 4.22
CA THR A 218 9.91 -0.64 5.32
C THR A 218 9.04 -1.00 6.51
N CYS A 219 9.68 -1.21 7.65
CA CYS A 219 9.02 -1.42 8.93
C CYS A 219 9.23 -0.19 9.81
N PHE A 220 8.22 0.15 10.59
CA PHE A 220 8.18 1.39 11.35
C PHE A 220 8.12 1.08 12.84
N THR A 221 8.78 1.93 13.63
CA THR A 221 8.50 2.08 15.05
C THR A 221 7.28 2.99 15.24
N ALA A 222 6.60 2.84 16.39
CA ALA A 222 5.53 3.77 16.76
C ALA A 222 6.00 5.24 16.80
N ARG A 223 7.28 5.49 17.14
CA ARG A 223 7.84 6.84 17.17
C ARG A 223 8.00 7.43 15.77
N GLU A 224 8.45 6.64 14.80
CA GLU A 224 8.57 7.10 13.41
C GLU A 224 7.21 7.47 12.83
N PHE A 225 6.20 6.62 13.02
CA PHE A 225 4.82 6.95 12.64
C PHE A 225 4.35 8.27 13.23
N TRP A 226 4.55 8.47 14.53
CA TRP A 226 4.17 9.71 15.21
C TRP A 226 4.88 10.94 14.63
N LEU A 227 6.19 10.83 14.34
CA LEU A 227 6.97 11.92 13.76
C LEU A 227 6.56 12.21 12.31
N MET A 228 6.37 11.18 11.49
CA MET A 228 5.91 11.33 10.11
C MET A 228 4.53 11.98 10.06
N ALA A 229 3.61 11.57 10.94
CA ALA A 229 2.29 12.19 11.05
C ALA A 229 2.39 13.68 11.39
N LYS A 230 3.23 14.06 12.37
CA LYS A 230 3.49 15.47 12.69
C LYS A 230 4.09 16.25 11.53
N LEU A 231 5.02 15.66 10.77
CA LEU A 231 5.61 16.28 9.58
C LEU A 231 4.59 16.47 8.44
N ALA A 232 3.58 15.60 8.36
CA ALA A 232 2.43 15.73 7.46
C ALA A 232 1.35 16.70 7.98
N GLY A 233 1.55 17.32 9.15
CA GLY A 233 0.58 18.26 9.74
C GLY A 233 -0.59 17.61 10.47
N LEU A 234 -0.50 16.31 10.78
CA LEU A 234 -1.54 15.55 11.46
C LEU A 234 -1.38 15.60 12.98
N ASP A 235 -2.46 15.29 13.69
CA ASP A 235 -2.44 15.02 15.13
C ASP A 235 -2.59 13.51 15.39
N PRO A 236 -1.49 12.77 15.60
CA PRO A 236 -1.47 11.33 15.80
C PRO A 236 -1.91 10.86 17.20
#